data_AF-A0A7Y2YLY4-F1
#
_entry.id   AF-A0A7Y2YLY4-F1
#
_cell.length_a   1.000
_cell.length_b   1.000
_cell.length_c   1.000
_cell.angle_alpha   90.00
_cell.angle_beta   90.00
_cell.angle_gamma   90.00
#
_symmetry.space_group_name_H-M   'P 1'
#
loop_
_entity.id
_entity.type
_entity.pdbx_description
1 polymer ?
#
loop_
_entity_poly.entity_id
_entity_poly.type
_entity_poly.pdbx_seq_one_letter_code
_entity_poly.pdbx_strand_id
1 'polypeptide(L)'
;MNMDAWAGVAQTILEGFDRHYTFFRQYSREGKECFEHADWGRAARVSRERIQGYEIRVRETVETIKTRYPEAATNNELWPRIKIVFIGKLIDHRQAECAETFYNSVACRVLHRDYYQSDYIFWRPAISTEHLEGTRPIYRSYYPRSDGTRRCLLQILASYGVTVPFENLRRDVRYLERALQEGHGSGWKAQPNYQLQVLDSLFYRNKAAYVVGRIVNGDMRQPFIIPLLRNDDGTMTVDCLLQRQKDVAVLFSFSRAYFLVDMEVPSAYVSFLTSIMPRKSLVDLHAMLGLQKHAKTLFYRELHHHLAHSRDNFVIAPGIKGTVMLVFTLPSFPFVFKIIRDRFDPPKKMTRGQVREKYLLVKFHDRVGRMADTLE
;
A
#
# COMPACT_ATOMS: atom_id res chain seq x y z
N MET A 1 7.65 -37.09 6.46
CA MET A 1 7.41 -36.03 7.46
C MET A 1 6.20 -36.29 8.36
N ASN A 2 6.38 -36.16 9.68
CA ASN A 2 5.32 -36.12 10.70
C ASN A 2 4.60 -34.75 10.68
N MET A 3 3.41 -34.65 11.29
CA MET A 3 2.61 -33.42 11.38
C MET A 3 3.41 -32.22 11.94
N ASP A 4 4.34 -32.49 12.85
CA ASP A 4 5.25 -31.51 13.46
C ASP A 4 6.12 -30.77 12.43
N ALA A 5 6.52 -31.44 11.35
CA ALA A 5 7.37 -30.84 10.34
C ALA A 5 6.59 -29.89 9.42
N TRP A 6 5.34 -30.19 9.08
CA TRP A 6 4.48 -29.26 8.34
C TRP A 6 4.17 -28.03 9.18
N ALA A 7 3.89 -28.23 10.46
CA ALA A 7 3.71 -27.15 11.42
C ALA A 7 4.98 -26.30 11.57
N GLY A 8 6.16 -26.92 11.60
CA GLY A 8 7.45 -26.23 11.65
C GLY A 8 7.71 -25.34 10.43
N VAL A 9 7.44 -25.84 9.22
CA VAL A 9 7.57 -25.03 7.99
C VAL A 9 6.57 -23.87 7.98
N ALA A 10 5.30 -24.14 8.26
CA ALA A 10 4.26 -23.11 8.31
C ALA A 10 4.59 -22.02 9.35
N GLN A 11 5.07 -22.42 10.53
CA GLN A 11 5.52 -21.51 11.58
C GLN A 11 6.73 -20.67 11.12
N THR A 12 7.72 -21.28 10.47
CA THR A 12 8.91 -20.57 9.95
C THR A 12 8.52 -19.52 8.90
N ILE A 13 7.53 -19.81 8.06
CA ILE A 13 7.00 -18.84 7.08
C ILE A 13 6.31 -17.68 7.79
N LEU A 14 5.47 -17.98 8.78
CA LEU A 14 4.73 -16.96 9.54
C LEU A 14 5.70 -16.05 10.31
N GLU A 15 6.67 -16.60 11.02
CA GLU A 15 7.71 -15.83 11.74
C GLU A 15 8.53 -14.95 10.79
N GLY A 16 8.84 -15.46 9.60
CA GLY A 16 9.49 -14.68 8.55
C GLY A 16 8.65 -13.48 8.10
N PHE A 17 7.34 -13.68 7.95
CA PHE A 17 6.38 -12.63 7.63
C PHE A 17 6.23 -11.62 8.78
N ASP A 18 6.08 -12.07 10.01
CA ASP A 18 5.89 -11.21 11.19
C ASP A 18 7.11 -10.33 11.42
N ARG A 19 8.31 -10.92 11.25
CA ARG A 19 9.57 -10.16 11.26
C ARG A 19 9.58 -9.12 10.14
N HIS A 20 9.18 -9.48 8.92
CA HIS A 20 9.08 -8.54 7.82
C HIS A 20 8.14 -7.38 8.16
N TYR A 21 6.93 -7.69 8.62
CA TYR A 21 5.90 -6.69 8.86
C TYR A 21 6.24 -5.79 10.04
N THR A 22 6.94 -6.32 11.05
CA THR A 22 7.52 -5.51 12.13
C THR A 22 8.47 -4.42 11.59
N PHE A 23 9.42 -4.79 10.73
CA PHE A 23 10.30 -3.79 10.08
C PHE A 23 9.53 -2.85 9.16
N PHE A 24 8.53 -3.35 8.42
CA PHE A 24 7.68 -2.51 7.56
C PHE A 24 7.01 -1.39 8.38
N ARG A 25 6.45 -1.73 9.55
CA ARG A 25 5.86 -0.75 10.47
C ARG A 25 6.90 0.17 11.10
N GLN A 26 8.07 -0.35 11.46
CA GLN A 26 9.18 0.45 11.98
C GLN A 26 9.60 1.55 11.00
N TYR A 27 9.83 1.21 9.73
CA TYR A 27 10.14 2.20 8.69
C TYR A 27 9.05 3.26 8.54
N SER A 28 7.79 2.88 8.70
CA SER A 28 6.69 3.85 8.69
C SER A 28 6.72 4.80 9.89
N ARG A 29 7.12 4.33 11.08
CA ARG A 29 7.31 5.17 12.28
C ARG A 29 8.52 6.08 12.13
N GLU A 30 9.62 5.60 11.57
CA GLU A 30 10.79 6.43 11.22
C GLU A 30 10.41 7.56 10.25
N GLY A 31 9.37 7.37 9.42
CA GLY A 31 8.81 8.43 8.58
C GLY A 31 8.35 9.66 9.37
N LYS A 32 7.83 9.46 10.59
CA LYS A 32 7.49 10.56 11.52
C LYS A 32 8.75 11.30 11.97
N GLU A 33 9.75 10.58 12.46
CA GLU A 33 11.01 11.15 12.93
C GLU A 33 11.70 11.97 11.83
N CYS A 34 11.73 11.42 10.60
CA CYS A 34 12.26 12.13 9.44
C CYS A 34 11.53 13.44 9.17
N PHE A 35 10.19 13.46 9.28
CA PHE A 35 9.40 14.68 9.13
C PHE A 35 9.66 15.68 10.26
N GLU A 36 9.75 15.21 11.51
CA GLU A 36 10.00 16.05 12.68
C GLU A 36 11.38 16.72 12.67
N HIS A 37 12.39 16.03 12.13
CA HIS A 37 13.76 16.54 12.00
C HIS A 37 14.07 17.14 10.62
N ALA A 38 13.09 17.18 9.70
CA ALA A 38 13.27 17.58 8.32
C ALA A 38 14.42 16.82 7.59
N ASP A 39 14.71 15.57 8.00
CA ASP A 39 15.73 14.72 7.37
C ASP A 39 15.17 14.02 6.13
N TRP A 40 15.09 14.78 5.04
CA TRP A 40 14.60 14.30 3.75
C TRP A 40 15.51 13.24 3.12
N GLY A 41 16.81 13.29 3.44
CA GLY A 41 17.78 12.31 2.99
C GLY A 41 17.50 10.94 3.60
N ARG A 42 17.22 10.88 4.92
CA ARG A 42 16.80 9.66 5.60
C ARG A 42 15.43 9.21 5.13
N ALA A 43 14.45 10.11 4.95
CA ALA A 43 13.14 9.74 4.42
C ALA A 43 13.22 8.99 3.08
N ALA A 44 14.07 9.46 2.17
CA ALA A 44 14.32 8.78 0.89
C ALA A 44 14.99 7.40 1.07
N ARG A 45 15.97 7.27 1.98
CA ARG A 45 16.61 6.00 2.31
C ARG A 45 15.64 5.00 2.94
N VAL A 46 14.85 5.42 3.93
CA VAL A 46 13.81 4.62 4.60
C VAL A 46 12.82 4.03 3.60
N SER A 47 12.34 4.86 2.66
CA SER A 47 11.43 4.39 1.61
C SER A 47 12.05 3.27 0.76
N ARG A 48 13.33 3.41 0.39
CA ARG A 48 14.08 2.39 -0.36
C ARG A 48 14.33 1.12 0.46
N GLU A 49 14.80 1.27 1.69
CA GLU A 49 15.04 0.16 2.63
C GLU A 49 13.77 -0.66 2.85
N ARG A 50 12.62 -0.01 3.02
CA ARG A 50 11.31 -0.66 3.14
C ARG A 50 10.95 -1.49 1.91
N ILE A 51 11.16 -0.96 0.71
CA ILE A 51 10.89 -1.67 -0.57
C ILE A 51 11.78 -2.92 -0.69
N GLN A 52 13.06 -2.82 -0.29
CA GLN A 52 14.03 -3.92 -0.36
C GLN A 52 13.83 -4.97 0.74
N GLY A 53 13.36 -4.56 1.92
CA GLY A 53 13.24 -5.41 3.10
C GLY A 53 12.41 -6.68 2.88
N TYR A 54 11.37 -6.64 2.04
CA TYR A 54 10.58 -7.82 1.70
C TYR A 54 11.43 -8.95 1.10
N GLU A 55 12.24 -8.61 0.09
CA GLU A 55 13.06 -9.56 -0.65
C GLU A 55 14.10 -10.25 0.25
N ILE A 56 14.68 -9.47 1.16
CA ILE A 56 15.63 -9.95 2.16
C ILE A 56 14.96 -10.96 3.09
N ARG A 57 13.80 -10.61 3.65
CA ARG A 57 13.08 -11.47 4.61
C ARG A 57 12.62 -12.77 3.96
N VAL A 58 12.10 -12.73 2.73
CA VAL A 58 11.75 -13.96 1.99
C VAL A 58 12.99 -14.84 1.77
N ARG A 59 14.15 -14.26 1.42
CA ARG A 59 15.39 -15.04 1.22
C ARG A 59 15.83 -15.72 2.51
N GLU A 60 15.85 -14.99 3.63
CA GLU A 60 16.21 -15.56 4.94
C GLU A 60 15.28 -16.72 5.34
N THR A 61 13.97 -16.55 5.12
CA THR A 61 12.99 -17.63 5.37
C THR A 61 13.23 -18.84 4.48
N VAL A 62 13.50 -18.63 3.19
CA VAL A 62 13.80 -19.73 2.25
C VAL A 62 15.06 -20.51 2.66
N GLU A 63 16.14 -19.82 3.01
CA GLU A 63 17.37 -20.48 3.47
C GLU A 63 17.16 -21.24 4.79
N THR A 64 16.36 -20.68 5.71
CA THR A 64 15.98 -21.35 6.96
C THR A 64 15.20 -22.63 6.69
N ILE A 65 14.23 -22.59 5.77
CA ILE A 65 13.43 -23.77 5.38
C ILE A 65 14.31 -24.83 4.73
N LYS A 66 15.17 -24.47 3.77
CA LYS A 66 16.06 -25.41 3.10
C LYS A 66 17.03 -26.10 4.07
N THR A 67 17.48 -25.38 5.10
CA THR A 67 18.42 -25.90 6.10
C THR A 67 17.71 -26.82 7.12
N ARG A 68 16.57 -26.39 7.66
CA ARG A 68 15.88 -27.12 8.75
C ARG A 68 14.90 -28.19 8.26
N TYR A 69 14.33 -28.00 7.08
CA TYR A 69 13.28 -28.85 6.51
C TYR A 69 13.59 -29.19 5.05
N PRO A 70 14.70 -29.87 4.75
CA PRO A 70 15.13 -30.13 3.37
C PRO A 70 14.08 -30.89 2.54
N GLU A 71 13.25 -31.75 3.16
CA GLU A 71 12.16 -32.43 2.44
C GLU A 71 11.14 -31.46 1.84
N ALA A 72 10.93 -30.27 2.44
CA ALA A 72 10.02 -29.27 1.88
C ALA A 72 10.53 -28.67 0.55
N ALA A 73 11.83 -28.76 0.29
CA ALA A 73 12.45 -28.33 -0.97
C ALA A 73 12.55 -29.44 -2.01
N THR A 74 12.52 -30.71 -1.60
CA THR A 74 12.65 -31.86 -2.52
C THR A 74 11.32 -32.57 -2.79
N ASN A 75 10.31 -32.41 -1.93
CA ASN A 75 9.00 -33.04 -2.06
C ASN A 75 7.87 -32.00 -2.11
N ASN A 76 7.37 -31.77 -3.32
CA ASN A 76 6.33 -30.77 -3.59
C ASN A 76 4.96 -31.19 -3.02
N GLU A 77 4.69 -32.48 -2.83
CA GLU A 77 3.41 -33.00 -2.33
C GLU A 77 3.12 -32.61 -0.87
N LEU A 78 4.14 -32.10 -0.16
CA LEU A 78 3.99 -31.61 1.21
C LEU A 78 3.30 -30.23 1.28
N TRP A 79 3.40 -29.42 0.23
CA TRP A 79 2.96 -28.03 0.23
C TRP A 79 1.46 -27.83 0.43
N PRO A 80 0.55 -28.65 -0.14
CA PRO A 80 -0.87 -28.58 0.20
C PRO A 80 -1.14 -28.75 1.69
N ARG A 81 -0.43 -29.66 2.37
CA ARG A 81 -0.59 -29.91 3.81
C ARG A 81 0.00 -28.77 4.64
N ILE A 82 1.17 -28.26 4.26
CA ILE A 82 1.78 -27.07 4.89
C ILE A 82 0.84 -25.86 4.76
N LYS A 83 0.22 -25.68 3.59
CA LYS A 83 -0.76 -24.61 3.33
C LYS A 83 -1.97 -24.70 4.25
N ILE A 84 -2.55 -25.89 4.44
CA ILE A 84 -3.68 -26.11 5.36
C ILE A 84 -3.29 -25.72 6.79
N VAL A 85 -2.12 -26.17 7.27
CA VAL A 85 -1.62 -25.82 8.61
C VAL A 85 -1.37 -24.32 8.72
N PHE A 86 -0.85 -23.69 7.67
CA PHE A 86 -0.64 -22.24 7.61
C PHE A 86 -1.96 -21.46 7.69
N ILE A 87 -3.01 -21.88 6.98
CA ILE A 87 -4.35 -21.27 7.08
C ILE A 87 -4.85 -21.28 8.53
N GLY A 88 -4.70 -22.41 9.24
CA GLY A 88 -5.09 -22.50 10.65
C GLY A 88 -4.37 -21.48 11.55
N LYS A 89 -3.15 -21.07 11.20
CA LYS A 89 -2.40 -20.04 11.93
C LYS A 89 -2.84 -18.60 11.61
N LEU A 90 -3.59 -18.39 10.53
CA LEU A 90 -3.97 -17.06 10.07
C LEU A 90 -5.34 -16.58 10.61
N ILE A 91 -6.10 -17.41 11.32
CA ILE A 91 -7.50 -17.12 11.73
C ILE A 91 -7.64 -15.77 12.46
N ASP A 92 -6.72 -15.45 13.37
CA ASP A 92 -6.70 -14.17 14.10
C ASP A 92 -5.56 -13.24 13.67
N HIS A 93 -4.93 -13.55 12.53
CA HIS A 93 -3.77 -12.78 12.08
C HIS A 93 -4.21 -11.47 11.45
N ARG A 94 -3.82 -10.35 12.08
CA ARG A 94 -4.20 -8.98 11.68
C ARG A 94 -3.76 -8.55 10.28
N GLN A 95 -2.88 -9.31 9.63
CA GLN A 95 -2.39 -9.06 8.26
C GLN A 95 -2.40 -10.32 7.39
N ALA A 96 -3.43 -11.16 7.53
CA ALA A 96 -3.54 -12.47 6.87
C ALA A 96 -3.32 -12.41 5.35
N GLU A 97 -3.86 -11.41 4.65
CA GLU A 97 -3.73 -11.24 3.20
C GLU A 97 -2.29 -11.01 2.74
N CYS A 98 -1.52 -10.29 3.56
CA CYS A 98 -0.10 -10.05 3.33
C CYS A 98 0.73 -11.31 3.67
N ALA A 99 0.35 -12.05 4.70
CA ALA A 99 0.97 -13.32 5.08
C ALA A 99 0.81 -14.39 3.98
N GLU A 100 -0.37 -14.51 3.37
CA GLU A 100 -0.60 -15.37 2.20
C GLU A 100 0.33 -15.01 1.03
N THR A 101 0.54 -13.72 0.79
CA THR A 101 1.45 -13.26 -0.28
C THR A 101 2.91 -13.59 0.04
N PHE A 102 3.30 -13.46 1.31
CA PHE A 102 4.63 -13.87 1.78
C PHE A 102 4.84 -15.37 1.61
N TYR A 103 3.85 -16.17 2.00
CA TYR A 103 3.84 -17.61 1.75
C TYR A 103 4.04 -17.93 0.27
N ASN A 104 3.28 -17.31 -0.63
CA ASN A 104 3.43 -17.53 -2.08
C ASN A 104 4.86 -17.24 -2.55
N SER A 105 5.45 -16.15 -2.07
CA SER A 105 6.82 -15.77 -2.43
C SER A 105 7.87 -16.76 -1.93
N VAL A 106 7.68 -17.31 -0.72
CA VAL A 106 8.54 -18.37 -0.17
C VAL A 106 8.35 -19.67 -0.95
N ALA A 107 7.10 -20.12 -1.13
CA ALA A 107 6.75 -21.33 -1.87
C ALA A 107 7.39 -21.36 -3.26
N CYS A 108 7.23 -20.27 -4.02
CA CYS A 108 7.80 -20.18 -5.38
C CYS A 108 9.32 -20.32 -5.39
N ARG A 109 10.04 -19.83 -4.37
CA ARG A 109 11.51 -19.90 -4.29
C ARG A 109 12.03 -21.21 -3.75
N VAL A 110 11.25 -21.90 -2.93
CA VAL A 110 11.60 -23.24 -2.47
C VAL A 110 11.38 -24.25 -3.59
N LEU A 111 10.26 -24.15 -4.31
CA LEU A 111 9.83 -25.13 -5.32
C LEU A 111 10.48 -24.98 -6.71
N HIS A 112 11.17 -23.87 -7.01
CA HIS A 112 11.97 -23.56 -8.22
C HIS A 112 11.30 -23.72 -9.62
N ARG A 113 10.40 -24.68 -9.88
CA ARG A 113 9.86 -25.00 -11.22
C ARG A 113 8.37 -25.41 -11.29
N ASP A 114 7.74 -25.88 -10.21
CA ASP A 114 6.34 -26.39 -10.23
C ASP A 114 5.30 -25.48 -9.54
N TYR A 115 5.63 -24.20 -9.33
CA TYR A 115 4.86 -23.28 -8.48
C TYR A 115 3.52 -22.79 -9.07
N TYR A 116 3.20 -23.16 -10.31
CA TYR A 116 1.95 -22.73 -10.98
C TYR A 116 0.74 -23.58 -10.61
N GLN A 117 0.92 -24.68 -9.86
CA GLN A 117 -0.21 -25.45 -9.35
C GLN A 117 -0.93 -24.65 -8.25
N SER A 118 -2.23 -24.40 -8.46
CA SER A 118 -3.11 -23.68 -7.54
C SER A 118 -3.09 -24.23 -6.11
N ASP A 119 -2.77 -25.50 -5.97
CA ASP A 119 -2.89 -26.23 -4.71
C ASP A 119 -1.74 -25.86 -3.76
N TYR A 120 -0.61 -25.41 -4.31
CA TYR A 120 0.59 -25.05 -3.55
C TYR A 120 0.62 -23.58 -3.12
N ILE A 121 -0.19 -22.70 -3.73
CA ILE A 121 -0.15 -21.26 -3.48
C ILE A 121 -1.55 -20.66 -3.22
N PHE A 122 -1.60 -19.51 -2.58
CA PHE A 122 -2.82 -18.72 -2.36
C PHE A 122 -3.18 -17.89 -3.60
N TRP A 123 -3.70 -18.55 -4.62
CA TRP A 123 -4.27 -17.86 -5.78
C TRP A 123 -5.66 -17.27 -5.48
N ARG A 124 -6.36 -17.74 -4.43
CA ARG A 124 -7.53 -17.10 -3.82
C ARG A 124 -7.22 -16.78 -2.35
N PRO A 125 -7.85 -15.74 -1.77
CA PRO A 125 -7.78 -15.51 -0.34
C PRO A 125 -8.42 -16.70 0.39
N ALA A 126 -7.75 -17.19 1.43
CA ALA A 126 -8.23 -18.27 2.27
C ALA A 126 -9.03 -17.74 3.47
N ILE A 127 -8.76 -16.51 3.91
CA ILE A 127 -9.40 -15.89 5.08
C ILE A 127 -9.99 -14.55 4.70
N SER A 128 -11.19 -14.26 5.22
CA SER A 128 -11.79 -12.93 5.12
C SER A 128 -11.06 -11.96 6.04
N THR A 129 -10.67 -10.81 5.50
CA THR A 129 -10.04 -9.73 6.26
C THR A 129 -11.01 -8.61 6.61
N GLU A 130 -12.31 -8.85 6.38
CA GLU A 130 -13.38 -7.95 6.80
C GLU A 130 -13.46 -7.90 8.32
N HIS A 131 -13.71 -6.71 8.86
CA HIS A 131 -13.89 -6.48 10.30
C HIS A 131 -12.70 -6.85 11.20
N LEU A 132 -11.50 -7.06 10.65
CA LEU A 132 -10.29 -7.15 11.46
C LEU A 132 -10.03 -5.82 12.17
N GLU A 133 -9.84 -5.88 13.48
CA GLU A 133 -9.53 -4.72 14.32
C GLU A 133 -8.12 -4.81 14.92
N GLY A 134 -7.47 -3.65 15.02
CA GLY A 134 -6.17 -3.51 15.65
C GLY A 134 -6.29 -3.39 17.17
N THR A 135 -5.15 -3.20 17.83
CA THR A 135 -5.10 -2.81 19.25
C THR A 135 -5.71 -1.43 19.51
N ARG A 136 -5.76 -0.60 18.47
CA ARG A 136 -6.38 0.72 18.47
C ARG A 136 -7.37 0.82 17.32
N PRO A 137 -8.43 1.64 17.47
CA PRO A 137 -9.32 1.95 16.35
C PRO A 137 -8.53 2.49 15.15
N ILE A 138 -8.83 1.99 13.95
CA ILE A 138 -8.12 2.38 12.72
C ILE A 138 -8.37 3.84 12.32
N TYR A 139 -9.49 4.41 12.77
CA TYR A 139 -9.83 5.82 12.65
C TYR A 139 -10.49 6.31 13.94
N ARG A 140 -10.44 7.62 14.15
CA ARG A 140 -11.11 8.30 15.26
C ARG A 140 -12.23 9.17 14.71
N SER A 141 -13.35 9.23 15.42
CA SER A 141 -14.51 10.05 15.07
C SER A 141 -14.59 11.28 15.97
N TYR A 142 -14.83 12.44 15.35
CA TYR A 142 -15.04 13.72 16.01
C TYR A 142 -16.42 14.25 15.62
N TYR A 143 -17.10 14.95 16.54
CA TYR A 143 -18.51 15.32 16.39
C TYR A 143 -18.68 16.86 16.41
N PRO A 144 -18.58 17.54 15.26
CA PRO A 144 -18.65 19.00 15.22
C PRO A 144 -19.98 19.58 15.73
N ARG A 145 -21.07 18.81 15.69
CA ARG A 145 -22.39 19.24 16.18
C ARG A 145 -22.41 19.44 17.69
N SER A 146 -21.72 18.59 18.46
CA SER A 146 -21.63 18.70 19.91
C SER A 146 -20.45 19.56 20.36
N ASP A 147 -19.29 19.38 19.72
CA ASP A 147 -18.01 19.88 20.25
C ASP A 147 -17.58 21.19 19.58
N GLY A 148 -18.18 21.53 18.44
CA GLY A 148 -17.81 22.65 17.58
C GLY A 148 -16.68 22.29 16.60
N THR A 149 -16.84 22.69 15.33
CA THR A 149 -15.90 22.40 14.23
C THR A 149 -14.45 22.77 14.58
N ARG A 150 -14.24 23.98 15.10
CA ARG A 150 -12.91 24.47 15.46
C ARG A 150 -12.21 23.58 16.51
N ARG A 151 -12.94 23.11 17.51
CA ARG A 151 -12.42 22.23 18.57
C ARG A 151 -12.06 20.87 18.00
N CYS A 152 -12.92 20.29 17.16
CA CYS A 152 -12.62 19.03 16.47
C CYS A 152 -11.35 19.14 15.63
N LEU A 153 -11.19 20.21 14.83
CA LEU A 153 -9.99 20.42 14.01
C LEU A 153 -8.72 20.52 14.86
N LEU A 154 -8.76 21.26 15.98
CA LEU A 154 -7.64 21.33 16.92
C LEU A 154 -7.30 19.97 17.52
N GLN A 155 -8.30 19.19 17.94
CA GLN A 155 -8.08 17.86 18.50
C GLN A 155 -7.53 16.89 17.45
N ILE A 156 -8.00 16.96 16.19
CA ILE A 156 -7.46 16.16 15.09
C ILE A 156 -5.96 16.46 14.93
N LEU A 157 -5.57 17.73 14.79
CA LEU A 157 -4.16 18.11 14.59
C LEU A 157 -3.28 17.72 15.78
N ALA A 158 -3.79 17.83 17.02
CA ALA A 158 -3.08 17.43 18.23
C ALA A 158 -2.95 15.91 18.41
N SER A 159 -3.83 15.11 17.81
CA SER A 159 -3.96 13.67 18.10
C SER A 159 -2.79 12.80 17.65
N TYR A 160 -1.98 13.29 16.72
CA TYR A 160 -0.88 12.56 16.10
C TYR A 160 0.45 12.66 16.88
N GLY A 161 0.49 13.50 17.92
CA GLY A 161 1.64 13.68 18.79
C GLY A 161 2.91 14.10 18.05
N VAL A 162 2.78 14.90 16.99
CA VAL A 162 3.92 15.48 16.26
C VAL A 162 4.57 16.52 17.17
N THR A 163 5.90 16.44 17.36
CA THR A 163 6.64 17.30 18.30
C THR A 163 6.91 18.71 17.76
N VAL A 164 6.75 18.91 16.46
CA VAL A 164 7.01 20.16 15.75
C VAL A 164 5.96 21.21 16.09
N PRO A 165 6.36 22.44 16.50
CA PRO A 165 5.41 23.51 16.72
C PRO A 165 4.83 24.03 15.40
N PHE A 166 3.57 24.45 15.43
CA PHE A 166 2.97 25.17 14.30
C PHE A 166 3.45 26.62 14.27
N GLU A 167 3.72 27.16 13.07
CA GLU A 167 4.02 28.58 12.86
C GLU A 167 2.88 29.46 13.40
N ASN A 168 1.64 29.15 13.01
CA ASN A 168 0.45 29.85 13.47
C ASN A 168 -0.81 28.95 13.43
N LEU A 169 -0.94 28.08 14.42
CA LEU A 169 -2.07 27.13 14.50
C LEU A 169 -3.45 27.83 14.47
N ARG A 170 -3.57 29.01 15.08
CA ARG A 170 -4.85 29.74 15.14
C ARG A 170 -5.30 30.27 13.77
N ARG A 171 -4.34 30.70 12.94
CA ARG A 171 -4.57 31.12 11.56
C ARG A 171 -4.97 29.90 10.72
N ASP A 172 -4.16 28.85 10.78
CA ASP A 172 -4.32 27.65 9.97
C ASP A 172 -5.66 26.95 10.23
N VAL A 173 -6.06 26.80 11.49
CA VAL A 173 -7.39 26.24 11.84
C VAL A 173 -8.54 27.10 11.32
N ARG A 174 -8.38 28.44 11.29
CA ARG A 174 -9.40 29.32 10.70
C ARG A 174 -9.54 29.09 9.20
N TYR A 175 -8.44 28.87 8.49
CA TYR A 175 -8.47 28.53 7.08
C TYR A 175 -9.07 27.16 6.84
N LEU A 176 -8.76 26.16 7.67
CA LEU A 176 -9.41 24.84 7.60
C LEU A 176 -10.91 24.92 7.83
N GLU A 177 -11.36 25.67 8.84
CA GLU A 177 -12.77 25.83 9.16
C GLU A 177 -13.52 26.51 8.00
N ARG A 178 -12.94 27.58 7.44
CA ARG A 178 -13.46 28.26 6.27
C ARG A 178 -13.53 27.33 5.04
N ALA A 179 -12.44 26.61 4.75
CA ALA A 179 -12.41 25.67 3.63
C ALA A 179 -13.44 24.55 3.79
N LEU A 180 -13.61 24.02 5.01
CA LEU A 180 -14.63 23.01 5.31
C LEU A 180 -16.04 23.53 4.99
N GLN A 181 -16.33 24.76 5.40
CA GLN A 181 -17.61 25.44 5.13
C GLN A 181 -17.82 25.71 3.64
N GLU A 182 -16.78 26.16 2.92
CA GLU A 182 -16.84 26.38 1.46
C GLU A 182 -17.00 25.06 0.67
N GLY A 183 -16.50 23.96 1.23
CA GLY A 183 -16.68 22.62 0.65
C GLY A 183 -18.07 22.02 0.85
N HIS A 184 -18.94 22.66 1.64
CA HIS A 184 -20.33 22.26 1.80
C HIS A 184 -21.15 22.76 0.59
N GLY A 185 -21.82 21.84 -0.10
CA GLY A 185 -22.68 22.18 -1.24
C GLY A 185 -23.93 22.97 -0.84
N SER A 186 -24.65 23.48 -1.85
CA SER A 186 -25.95 24.14 -1.66
C SER A 186 -26.92 23.22 -0.90
N GLY A 187 -27.50 23.71 0.20
CA GLY A 187 -28.46 22.95 1.00
C GLY A 187 -27.84 22.01 2.04
N TRP A 188 -26.53 22.09 2.27
CA TRP A 188 -25.87 21.32 3.33
C TRP A 188 -26.50 21.60 4.70
N LYS A 189 -26.84 20.53 5.41
CA LYS A 189 -27.30 20.55 6.80
C LYS A 189 -26.66 19.39 7.54
N ALA A 190 -26.26 19.61 8.79
CA ALA A 190 -25.74 18.56 9.65
C ALA A 190 -26.86 17.56 10.04
N GLN A 191 -26.75 16.35 9.51
CA GLN A 191 -27.59 15.20 9.87
C GLN A 191 -27.18 14.63 11.24
N PRO A 192 -28.00 13.77 11.87
CA PRO A 192 -27.68 13.22 13.20
C PRO A 192 -26.33 12.48 13.29
N ASN A 193 -25.88 11.86 12.20
CA ASN A 193 -24.60 11.15 12.14
C ASN A 193 -23.43 12.02 11.62
N TYR A 194 -23.55 13.35 11.64
CA TYR A 194 -22.48 14.24 11.17
C TYR A 194 -21.20 14.09 12.00
N GLN A 195 -20.14 13.61 11.37
CA GLN A 195 -18.84 13.37 12.01
C GLN A 195 -17.68 13.61 11.03
N LEU A 196 -16.54 13.99 11.60
CA LEU A 196 -15.24 13.97 10.94
C LEU A 196 -14.51 12.70 11.40
N GLN A 197 -14.18 11.81 10.47
CA GLN A 197 -13.41 10.61 10.76
C GLN A 197 -12.02 10.74 10.16
N VAL A 198 -10.97 10.50 10.95
CA VAL A 198 -9.56 10.53 10.49
C VAL A 198 -8.85 9.24 10.83
N LEU A 199 -8.03 8.74 9.91
CA LEU A 199 -7.18 7.59 10.16
C LEU A 199 -6.21 7.86 11.32
N ASP A 200 -5.93 6.84 12.12
CA ASP A 200 -5.12 6.94 13.35
C ASP A 200 -3.65 7.31 13.05
N SER A 201 -3.14 6.89 11.90
CA SER A 201 -1.77 7.18 11.46
C SER A 201 -1.72 8.28 10.39
N LEU A 202 -0.73 9.16 10.50
CA LEU A 202 -0.34 10.07 9.42
C LEU A 202 0.29 9.29 8.27
N PHE A 203 0.07 9.81 7.07
CA PHE A 203 0.71 9.32 5.85
C PHE A 203 1.89 10.24 5.56
N TYR A 204 3.10 9.70 5.45
CA TYR A 204 4.28 10.51 5.14
C TYR A 204 4.75 10.24 3.72
N ARG A 205 5.08 11.30 3.00
CA ARG A 205 5.74 11.21 1.69
C ARG A 205 6.55 12.47 1.43
N ASN A 206 7.82 12.27 1.08
CA ASN A 206 8.77 13.35 0.84
C ASN A 206 8.81 14.32 2.03
N LYS A 207 8.42 15.59 1.80
CA LYS A 207 8.47 16.67 2.79
C LYS A 207 7.15 16.91 3.52
N ALA A 208 6.15 16.05 3.31
CA ALA A 208 4.80 16.26 3.79
C ALA A 208 4.30 15.09 4.64
N ALA A 209 3.56 15.44 5.68
CA ALA A 209 2.69 14.52 6.40
C ALA A 209 1.23 14.82 6.03
N TYR A 210 0.39 13.80 5.91
CA TYR A 210 -0.99 13.96 5.48
C TYR A 210 -1.93 13.34 6.50
N VAL A 211 -2.84 14.16 7.03
CA VAL A 211 -4.04 13.69 7.74
C VAL A 211 -5.01 13.21 6.67
N VAL A 212 -5.42 11.95 6.73
CA VAL A 212 -6.38 11.37 5.79
C VAL A 212 -7.67 11.09 6.52
N GLY A 213 -8.76 11.67 6.03
CA GLY A 213 -10.07 11.56 6.67
C GLY A 213 -11.23 11.57 5.71
N ARG A 214 -12.43 11.47 6.29
CA ARG A 214 -13.70 11.57 5.60
C ARG A 214 -14.73 12.26 6.47
N ILE A 215 -15.57 13.05 5.83
CA ILE A 215 -16.79 13.61 6.39
C ILE A 215 -17.90 12.58 6.15
N VAL A 216 -18.62 12.26 7.21
CA VAL A 216 -19.84 11.45 7.16
C VAL A 216 -20.98 12.38 7.51
N ASN A 217 -21.97 12.51 6.64
CA ASN A 217 -23.18 13.31 6.89
C ASN A 217 -24.36 12.72 6.12
N GLY A 218 -25.28 12.05 6.81
CA GLY A 218 -26.29 11.20 6.17
C GLY A 218 -25.64 10.02 5.44
N ASP A 219 -26.05 9.82 4.19
CA ASP A 219 -25.50 8.89 3.21
C ASP A 219 -24.18 9.39 2.60
N MET A 220 -23.91 10.69 2.64
CA MET A 220 -22.71 11.30 2.08
C MET A 220 -21.44 10.80 2.78
N ARG A 221 -20.45 10.44 1.96
CA ARG A 221 -19.05 10.19 2.36
C ARG A 221 -18.13 11.05 1.51
N GLN A 222 -17.66 12.15 2.07
CA GLN A 222 -16.79 13.10 1.37
C GLN A 222 -15.36 12.98 1.92
N PRO A 223 -14.33 12.73 1.08
CA PRO A 223 -12.97 12.73 1.57
C PRO A 223 -12.56 14.10 2.11
N PHE A 224 -11.58 14.10 3.01
CA PHE A 224 -10.73 15.27 3.18
C PHE A 224 -9.28 14.85 3.48
N ILE A 225 -8.33 15.66 3.02
CA ILE A 225 -6.91 15.51 3.35
C ILE A 225 -6.36 16.85 3.80
N ILE A 226 -5.58 16.83 4.88
CA ILE A 226 -4.86 18.01 5.40
C ILE A 226 -3.36 17.73 5.30
N PRO A 227 -2.65 18.33 4.33
CA PRO A 227 -1.20 18.28 4.27
C PRO A 227 -0.58 19.20 5.33
N LEU A 228 0.39 18.67 6.05
CA LEU A 228 1.26 19.36 6.99
C LEU A 228 2.64 19.46 6.34
N LEU A 229 3.17 20.68 6.28
CA LEU A 229 4.47 20.97 5.67
C LEU A 229 5.43 21.52 6.70
N ARG A 230 6.72 21.20 6.53
CA ARG A 230 7.80 21.81 7.29
C ARG A 230 8.22 23.14 6.67
N ASN A 231 8.35 24.15 7.52
CA ASN A 231 8.87 25.46 7.17
C ASN A 231 10.39 25.50 7.39
N ASP A 232 11.05 26.43 6.72
CA ASP A 232 12.50 26.62 6.83
C ASP A 232 12.93 27.16 8.21
N ASP A 233 12.00 27.80 8.94
CA ASP A 233 12.22 28.31 10.30
C ASP A 233 12.12 27.24 11.40
N GLY A 234 11.94 25.97 11.02
CA GLY A 234 11.83 24.84 11.94
C GLY A 234 10.43 24.56 12.47
N THR A 235 9.42 25.36 12.08
CA THR A 235 8.02 25.13 12.42
C THR A 235 7.30 24.28 11.36
N MET A 236 6.00 24.03 11.56
CA MET A 236 5.12 23.45 10.54
C MET A 236 3.88 24.30 10.28
N THR A 237 3.30 24.15 9.09
CA THR A 237 2.09 24.84 8.68
C THR A 237 1.11 23.86 8.07
N VAL A 238 -0.18 24.14 8.24
CA VAL A 238 -1.23 23.46 7.46
C VAL A 238 -1.36 24.13 6.10
N ASP A 239 -1.04 23.39 5.04
CA ASP A 239 -0.96 23.94 3.69
C ASP A 239 -2.36 24.22 3.09
N CYS A 240 -3.24 23.21 3.12
CA CYS A 240 -4.57 23.30 2.53
C CYS A 240 -5.53 22.22 3.06
N LEU A 241 -6.79 22.26 2.59
CA LEU A 241 -7.78 21.21 2.79
C LEU A 241 -8.25 20.68 1.43
N LEU A 242 -7.92 19.43 1.10
CA LEU A 242 -8.36 18.79 -0.14
C LEU A 242 -9.63 17.99 0.10
N GLN A 243 -10.78 18.43 -0.44
CA GLN A 243 -12.07 17.73 -0.23
C GLN A 243 -12.66 17.09 -1.48
N ARG A 244 -12.15 17.42 -2.67
CA ARG A 244 -12.69 16.87 -3.92
C ARG A 244 -12.10 15.48 -4.14
N GLN A 245 -12.95 14.49 -4.41
CA GLN A 245 -12.52 13.10 -4.67
C GLN A 245 -11.43 13.02 -5.75
N LYS A 246 -11.51 13.85 -6.80
CA LYS A 246 -10.49 13.91 -7.86
C LYS A 246 -9.10 14.33 -7.35
N ASP A 247 -9.03 15.32 -6.44
CA ASP A 247 -7.76 15.83 -5.93
C ASP A 247 -7.11 14.80 -4.99
N VAL A 248 -7.95 14.19 -4.14
CA VAL A 248 -7.56 13.08 -3.27
C VAL A 248 -7.06 11.90 -4.11
N ALA A 249 -7.76 11.50 -5.17
CA ALA A 249 -7.34 10.40 -6.04
C ALA A 249 -5.98 10.64 -6.72
N VAL A 250 -5.66 11.90 -7.07
CA VAL A 250 -4.35 12.32 -7.62
C VAL A 250 -3.24 12.19 -6.58
N LEU A 251 -3.54 12.47 -5.30
CA LEU A 251 -2.57 12.28 -4.22
C LEU A 251 -2.16 10.81 -4.05
N PHE A 252 -3.09 9.89 -4.29
CA PHE A 252 -2.86 8.44 -4.30
C PHE A 252 -2.53 7.89 -5.71
N SER A 253 -2.07 8.70 -6.66
CA SER A 253 -1.72 8.22 -8.00
C SER A 253 -0.53 7.25 -7.98
N PHE A 254 -0.60 6.17 -8.79
CA PHE A 254 0.51 5.25 -9.06
C PHE A 254 1.77 5.94 -9.59
N SER A 255 1.64 7.18 -10.08
CA SER A 255 2.75 7.99 -10.55
C SER A 255 3.57 8.66 -9.43
N ARG A 256 3.22 8.43 -8.16
CA ARG A 256 3.90 9.02 -6.98
C ARG A 256 4.56 7.95 -6.15
N ALA A 257 5.54 8.33 -5.31
CA ALA A 257 6.13 7.42 -4.34
C ALA A 257 5.06 6.90 -3.37
N TYR A 258 5.28 5.69 -2.84
CA TYR A 258 4.43 5.10 -1.82
C TYR A 258 4.47 5.91 -0.52
N PHE A 259 3.36 5.92 0.20
CA PHE A 259 3.31 6.50 1.54
C PHE A 259 4.02 5.61 2.55
N LEU A 260 4.66 6.24 3.53
CA LEU A 260 5.03 5.63 4.81
C LEU A 260 3.85 5.83 5.76
N VAL A 261 3.24 4.75 6.22
CA VAL A 261 2.09 4.77 7.13
C VAL A 261 2.14 3.55 8.05
N ASP A 262 2.02 3.77 9.36
CA ASP A 262 2.01 2.69 10.33
C ASP A 262 0.62 2.05 10.36
N MET A 263 0.52 0.82 9.84
CA MET A 263 -0.74 0.10 9.73
C MET A 263 -0.63 -1.22 10.48
N GLU A 264 -1.38 -1.34 11.56
CA GLU A 264 -1.54 -2.63 12.22
C GLU A 264 -2.47 -3.55 11.42
N VAL A 265 -3.55 -3.04 10.85
CA VAL A 265 -4.48 -3.83 10.03
C VAL A 265 -4.57 -3.18 8.63
N PRO A 266 -3.79 -3.64 7.64
CA PRO A 266 -3.74 -3.01 6.33
C PRO A 266 -5.05 -3.09 5.56
N SER A 267 -5.78 -4.21 5.63
CA SER A 267 -7.11 -4.38 5.02
C SER A 267 -8.10 -3.28 5.46
N ALA A 268 -8.09 -2.92 6.74
CA ALA A 268 -8.98 -1.91 7.31
C ALA A 268 -8.63 -0.50 6.82
N TYR A 269 -7.34 -0.18 6.63
CA TYR A 269 -6.90 1.05 5.97
C TYR A 269 -7.37 1.10 4.51
N VAL A 270 -7.25 0.01 3.77
CA VAL A 270 -7.71 -0.07 2.38
C VAL A 270 -9.24 0.08 2.29
N SER A 271 -9.99 -0.53 3.22
CA SER A 271 -11.44 -0.37 3.31
C SER A 271 -11.83 1.10 3.54
N PHE A 272 -11.14 1.79 4.46
CA PHE A 272 -11.34 3.22 4.68
C PHE A 272 -11.06 4.03 3.40
N LEU A 273 -9.92 3.80 2.75
CA LEU A 273 -9.55 4.50 1.52
C LEU A 273 -10.53 4.24 0.37
N THR A 274 -11.03 3.02 0.25
CA THR A 274 -12.03 2.62 -0.77
C THR A 274 -13.34 3.40 -0.55
N SER A 275 -13.75 3.61 0.70
CA SER A 275 -14.96 4.38 1.01
C SER A 275 -14.92 5.84 0.55
N ILE A 276 -13.73 6.40 0.35
CA ILE A 276 -13.53 7.78 -0.11
C ILE A 276 -13.02 7.89 -1.55
N MET A 277 -12.53 6.80 -2.12
CA MET A 277 -12.03 6.69 -3.49
C MET A 277 -12.57 5.42 -4.17
N PRO A 278 -13.90 5.26 -4.34
CA PRO A 278 -14.51 4.00 -4.77
C PRO A 278 -14.14 3.56 -6.18
N ARG A 279 -13.68 4.49 -7.03
CA ARG A 279 -13.25 4.20 -8.42
C ARG A 279 -11.80 3.74 -8.53
N LYS A 280 -11.06 3.72 -7.42
CA LYS A 280 -9.64 3.40 -7.43
C LYS A 280 -9.44 1.90 -7.21
N SER A 281 -8.58 1.28 -8.03
CA SER A 281 -8.31 -0.15 -7.91
C SER A 281 -7.70 -0.49 -6.54
N LEU A 282 -8.08 -1.65 -6.01
CA LEU A 282 -7.48 -2.18 -4.78
C LEU A 282 -5.98 -2.45 -4.97
N VAL A 283 -5.55 -2.81 -6.18
CA VAL A 283 -4.13 -2.95 -6.54
C VAL A 283 -3.38 -1.64 -6.28
N ASP A 284 -3.92 -0.53 -6.80
CA ASP A 284 -3.33 0.80 -6.63
C ASP A 284 -3.30 1.23 -5.16
N LEU A 285 -4.39 1.01 -4.43
CA LEU A 285 -4.47 1.38 -3.01
C LEU A 285 -3.42 0.63 -2.19
N HIS A 286 -3.33 -0.70 -2.33
CA HIS A 286 -2.30 -1.48 -1.62
C HIS A 286 -0.89 -1.06 -2.02
N ALA A 287 -0.63 -0.83 -3.30
CA ALA A 287 0.66 -0.34 -3.77
C ALA A 287 1.02 0.99 -3.11
N MET A 288 0.10 1.96 -3.09
CA MET A 288 0.33 3.29 -2.48
C MET A 288 0.58 3.25 -0.98
N LEU A 289 0.07 2.23 -0.28
CA LEU A 289 0.37 2.00 1.12
C LEU A 289 1.75 1.36 1.35
N GLY A 290 2.48 1.03 0.29
CA GLY A 290 3.79 0.36 0.32
C GLY A 290 3.71 -1.16 0.22
N LEU A 291 2.52 -1.73 0.08
CA LEU A 291 2.27 -3.17 0.00
C LEU A 291 2.36 -3.69 -1.45
N GLN A 292 3.37 -3.25 -2.19
CA GLN A 292 3.56 -3.53 -3.63
C GLN A 292 3.55 -5.03 -3.98
N LYS A 293 4.02 -5.90 -3.07
CA LYS A 293 4.04 -7.35 -3.30
C LYS A 293 2.64 -7.95 -3.18
N HIS A 294 1.85 -7.47 -2.24
CA HIS A 294 0.43 -7.82 -2.15
C HIS A 294 -0.36 -7.26 -3.34
N ALA A 295 -0.07 -6.03 -3.75
CA ALA A 295 -0.65 -5.46 -4.98
C ALA A 295 -0.38 -6.35 -6.21
N LYS A 296 0.82 -6.93 -6.34
CA LYS A 296 1.13 -7.92 -7.40
C LYS A 296 0.24 -9.17 -7.30
N THR A 297 0.03 -9.70 -6.10
CA THR A 297 -0.89 -10.83 -5.88
C THR A 297 -2.32 -10.48 -6.32
N LEU A 298 -2.83 -9.31 -5.91
CA LEU A 298 -4.16 -8.83 -6.29
C LEU A 298 -4.28 -8.63 -7.80
N PHE A 299 -3.29 -8.01 -8.43
CA PHE A 299 -3.23 -7.86 -9.88
C PHE A 299 -3.34 -9.21 -10.60
N TYR A 300 -2.60 -10.22 -10.12
CA TYR A 300 -2.64 -11.56 -10.72
C TYR A 300 -4.04 -12.18 -10.57
N ARG A 301 -4.69 -12.01 -9.41
CA ARG A 301 -6.06 -12.46 -9.16
C ARG A 301 -7.06 -11.77 -10.11
N GLU A 302 -6.96 -10.46 -10.26
CA GLU A 302 -7.80 -9.66 -11.16
C GLU A 302 -7.61 -10.06 -12.64
N LEU A 303 -6.35 -10.29 -13.07
CA LEU A 303 -6.05 -10.72 -14.43
C LEU A 303 -6.68 -12.09 -14.74
N HIS A 304 -6.53 -13.07 -13.85
CA HIS A 304 -7.16 -14.39 -14.02
C HIS A 304 -8.67 -14.31 -14.05
N HIS A 305 -9.26 -13.49 -13.17
CA HIS A 305 -10.69 -13.25 -13.20
C HIS A 305 -11.14 -12.63 -14.53
N HIS A 306 -10.41 -11.63 -15.04
CA HIS A 306 -10.70 -10.99 -16.33
C HIS A 306 -10.62 -11.98 -17.49
N LEU A 307 -9.57 -12.80 -17.55
CA LEU A 307 -9.38 -13.81 -18.60
C LEU A 307 -10.48 -14.88 -18.59
N ALA A 308 -11.03 -15.22 -17.41
CA ALA A 308 -12.12 -16.18 -17.30
C ALA A 308 -13.50 -15.61 -17.68
N HIS A 309 -13.70 -14.29 -17.58
CA HIS A 309 -15.01 -13.64 -17.73
C HIS A 309 -15.11 -12.66 -18.91
N SER A 310 -14.04 -12.49 -19.68
CA SER A 310 -14.03 -11.65 -20.87
C SER A 310 -13.69 -12.46 -22.12
N ARG A 311 -14.03 -11.91 -23.28
CA ARG A 311 -13.56 -12.40 -24.59
C ARG A 311 -12.45 -11.53 -25.15
N ASP A 312 -11.80 -10.73 -24.28
CA ASP A 312 -10.71 -9.86 -24.67
C ASP A 312 -9.53 -10.72 -25.15
N ASN A 313 -8.97 -10.35 -26.30
CA ASN A 313 -7.72 -10.91 -26.79
C ASN A 313 -6.56 -9.97 -26.49
N PHE A 314 -5.37 -10.53 -26.27
CA PHE A 314 -4.18 -9.72 -26.17
C PHE A 314 -3.91 -9.01 -27.51
N VAL A 315 -3.82 -7.69 -27.46
CA VAL A 315 -3.55 -6.84 -28.62
C VAL A 315 -2.37 -5.92 -28.34
N ILE A 316 -1.66 -5.49 -29.39
CA ILE A 316 -0.63 -4.46 -29.26
C ILE A 316 -1.28 -3.20 -28.70
N ALA A 317 -0.66 -2.60 -27.68
CA ALA A 317 -1.20 -1.39 -27.07
C ALA A 317 -1.24 -0.26 -28.11
N PRO A 318 -2.33 0.52 -28.18
CA PRO A 318 -2.44 1.63 -29.12
C PRO A 318 -1.35 2.67 -28.87
N GLY A 319 -0.81 3.24 -29.95
CA GLY A 319 0.24 4.26 -29.91
C GLY A 319 1.46 3.90 -30.74
N ILE A 320 2.57 4.62 -30.51
CA ILE A 320 3.82 4.44 -31.25
C ILE A 320 4.53 3.19 -30.75
N LYS A 321 4.86 2.27 -31.67
CA LYS A 321 5.62 1.06 -31.35
C LYS A 321 7.00 1.44 -30.80
N GLY A 322 7.27 1.03 -29.55
CA GLY A 322 8.58 1.24 -28.93
C GLY A 322 9.66 0.35 -29.55
N THR A 323 10.87 0.89 -29.69
CA THR A 323 12.04 0.17 -30.24
C THR A 323 12.74 -0.75 -29.23
N VAL A 324 12.47 -0.57 -27.93
CA VAL A 324 13.08 -1.32 -26.81
C VAL A 324 12.07 -2.27 -26.15
N MET A 325 10.81 -1.85 -26.04
CA MET A 325 9.74 -2.60 -25.37
C MET A 325 8.69 -3.05 -26.38
N LEU A 326 8.25 -4.30 -26.28
CA LEU A 326 6.98 -4.75 -26.82
C LEU A 326 5.89 -4.47 -25.77
N VAL A 327 4.86 -3.71 -26.14
CA VAL A 327 3.77 -3.34 -25.23
C VAL A 327 2.45 -3.85 -25.79
N PHE A 328 1.72 -4.58 -24.98
CA PHE A 328 0.43 -5.18 -25.33
C PHE A 328 -0.54 -5.09 -24.15
N THR A 329 -1.82 -5.32 -24.38
CA THR A 329 -2.89 -5.14 -23.39
C THR A 329 -4.10 -6.02 -23.73
N LEU A 330 -5.07 -6.06 -22.82
CA LEU A 330 -6.43 -6.54 -23.05
C LEU A 330 -7.31 -5.29 -23.11
N PRO A 331 -8.15 -5.07 -24.15
CA PRO A 331 -8.84 -3.80 -24.38
C PRO A 331 -9.60 -3.23 -23.18
N SER A 332 -10.23 -4.10 -22.38
CA SER A 332 -11.06 -3.70 -21.25
C SER A 332 -10.34 -3.86 -19.90
N PHE A 333 -9.05 -4.19 -19.89
CA PHE A 333 -8.25 -4.38 -18.67
C PHE A 333 -7.36 -3.15 -18.41
N PRO A 334 -7.33 -2.59 -17.20
CA PRO A 334 -6.70 -1.28 -16.93
C PRO A 334 -5.16 -1.31 -16.87
N PHE A 335 -4.51 -2.34 -17.43
CA PHE A 335 -3.06 -2.52 -17.41
C PHE A 335 -2.48 -2.76 -18.80
N VAL A 336 -1.23 -2.35 -18.96
CA VAL A 336 -0.39 -2.71 -20.12
C VAL A 336 0.73 -3.65 -19.68
N PHE A 337 1.01 -4.65 -20.50
CA PHE A 337 2.09 -5.59 -20.32
C PHE A 337 3.28 -5.13 -21.16
N LYS A 338 4.48 -5.16 -20.57
CA LYS A 338 5.70 -4.70 -21.23
C LYS A 338 6.76 -5.79 -21.18
N ILE A 339 7.24 -6.22 -22.34
CA ILE A 339 8.33 -7.19 -22.47
C ILE A 339 9.52 -6.49 -23.15
N ILE A 340 10.72 -6.69 -22.60
CA ILE A 340 11.95 -6.18 -23.21
C ILE A 340 12.25 -7.02 -24.46
N ARG A 341 12.35 -6.38 -25.63
CA ARG A 341 12.63 -7.10 -26.89
C ARG A 341 13.95 -7.86 -26.85
N ASP A 342 14.06 -8.91 -27.66
CA ASP A 342 15.32 -9.68 -27.82
C ASP A 342 16.41 -8.86 -28.50
N ARG A 343 16.02 -8.02 -29.47
CA ARG A 343 16.90 -7.12 -30.20
C ARG A 343 16.30 -5.73 -30.22
N PHE A 344 17.14 -4.70 -30.08
CA PHE A 344 16.72 -3.30 -30.13
C PHE A 344 17.03 -2.71 -31.50
N ASP A 345 16.08 -1.93 -32.02
CA ASP A 345 16.24 -1.31 -33.33
C ASP A 345 17.35 -0.23 -33.26
N PRO A 346 18.25 -0.13 -34.26
CA PRO A 346 19.20 0.97 -34.37
C PRO A 346 18.48 2.32 -34.27
N PRO A 347 19.06 3.35 -33.63
CA PRO A 347 20.45 3.46 -33.16
C PRO A 347 20.66 3.04 -31.69
N LYS A 348 19.73 2.31 -31.06
CA LYS A 348 19.80 2.03 -29.62
C LYS A 348 20.89 0.99 -29.31
N LYS A 349 22.00 1.44 -28.71
CA LYS A 349 23.13 0.61 -28.25
C LYS A 349 23.00 0.07 -26.82
N MET A 350 21.84 0.24 -26.18
CA MET A 350 21.65 -0.19 -24.79
C MET A 350 21.45 -1.70 -24.68
N THR A 351 21.73 -2.28 -23.52
CA THR A 351 21.53 -3.72 -23.25
C THR A 351 20.24 -3.97 -22.47
N ARG A 352 19.76 -5.22 -22.48
CA ARG A 352 18.64 -5.65 -21.62
C ARG A 352 18.89 -5.38 -20.13
N GLY A 353 20.13 -5.58 -19.68
CA GLY A 353 20.54 -5.28 -18.30
C GLY A 353 20.36 -3.80 -17.96
N GLN A 354 20.84 -2.91 -18.83
CA GLN A 354 20.67 -1.46 -18.67
C GLN A 354 19.20 -1.03 -18.67
N VAL A 355 18.33 -1.70 -19.44
CA VAL A 355 16.89 -1.45 -19.39
C VAL A 355 16.33 -1.83 -18.01
N ARG A 356 16.63 -3.04 -17.51
CA ARG A 356 16.19 -3.48 -16.17
C ARG A 356 16.68 -2.56 -15.05
N GLU A 357 17.94 -2.12 -15.10
CA GLU A 357 18.49 -1.15 -14.16
C GLU A 357 17.71 0.16 -14.13
N LYS A 358 17.27 0.66 -15.29
CA LYS A 358 16.43 1.86 -15.36
C LYS A 358 15.05 1.65 -14.74
N TYR A 359 14.42 0.49 -14.95
CA TYR A 359 13.15 0.16 -14.30
C TYR A 359 13.31 0.08 -12.77
N LEU A 360 14.37 -0.56 -12.30
CA LEU A 360 14.72 -0.59 -10.87
C LEU A 360 14.98 0.83 -10.31
N LEU A 361 15.68 1.67 -11.06
CA LEU A 361 15.92 3.06 -10.67
C LEU A 361 14.60 3.81 -10.45
N VAL A 362 13.66 3.71 -11.40
CA VAL A 362 12.33 4.35 -11.28
C VAL A 362 11.57 3.81 -10.06
N LYS A 363 11.68 2.51 -9.77
CA LYS A 363 11.02 1.88 -8.62
C LYS A 363 11.52 2.40 -7.27
N PHE A 364 12.82 2.73 -7.17
CA PHE A 364 13.45 3.21 -5.94
C PHE A 364 13.54 4.74 -5.84
N HIS A 365 13.08 5.47 -6.84
CA HIS A 365 13.15 6.93 -6.89
C HIS A 365 11.79 7.55 -6.59
N ASP A 366 11.79 8.81 -6.12
CA ASP A 366 10.56 9.59 -6.14
C ASP A 366 10.10 9.75 -7.59
N ARG A 367 8.89 9.30 -7.87
CA ARG A 367 8.26 9.34 -9.19
C ARG A 367 7.68 10.71 -9.52
N VAL A 368 7.51 11.58 -8.52
CA VAL A 368 7.09 13.00 -8.64
C VAL A 368 5.81 13.22 -9.46
N GLY A 369 4.97 12.20 -9.63
CA GLY A 369 3.77 12.27 -10.48
C GLY A 369 4.04 12.13 -11.98
N ARG A 370 5.26 11.80 -12.40
CA ARG A 370 5.69 11.79 -13.81
C ARG A 370 6.11 10.42 -14.33
N MET A 371 6.35 9.46 -13.44
CA MET A 371 6.76 8.11 -13.81
C MET A 371 5.76 7.11 -13.24
N ALA A 372 5.26 6.20 -14.08
CA ALA A 372 4.33 5.17 -13.63
C ALA A 372 5.07 4.09 -12.82
N ASP A 373 4.42 3.58 -11.78
CA ASP A 373 4.87 2.39 -11.07
C ASP A 373 4.84 1.13 -11.97
N THR A 374 5.61 0.13 -11.61
CA THR A 374 5.74 -1.12 -12.37
C THR A 374 5.76 -2.33 -11.45
N LEU A 375 4.88 -3.29 -11.74
CA LEU A 375 4.85 -4.60 -11.11
C LEU A 375 5.67 -5.57 -11.98
N GLU A 376 6.88 -5.89 -11.51
CA GLU A 376 7.75 -6.92 -12.09
C GLU A 376 7.46 -8.29 -11.47
#